data_AF-A0AB33JM60-F1
#
_entry.id   AF-A0AB33JM60-F1
#
_cell.length_a   1.000
_cell.length_b   1.000
_cell.length_c   1.000
_cell.angle_alpha   90.00
_cell.angle_beta   90.00
_cell.angle_gamma   90.00
#
_symmetry.space_group_name_H-M   'P 1'
#
loop_
_entity.id
_entity.type
_entity.pdbx_description
1 polymer ?
#
loop_
_entity_poly.entity_id
_entity_poly.type
_entity_poly.pdbx_seq_one_letter_code
_entity_poly.pdbx_strand_id
1 'polypeptide(L)'
;MIMKTSHFTHIGSLAELKRAYRRLALQYHPDRGGDITIMQQINLEFGKLYAVWKDRCDVSETLTGYENDYSGASAREYTEFVYNEYRWRGRNYKGQRVPEIADLIRTWLKETYPRYRFSVTRDGYGSIRIFLMSADFEPFAKDSGIIYHDVNQYHIDSDSVLTDRAREVMSNIRDFAMSYNYDNSDAMTDYFDTNFYLSLGIGKYNKPYKVVLPRLDCKGKKAEVFRHPEGKAHKAVRQALGKARFGFLDSHKYHGELILGEDTYSRTGERFFWPKTYSSAKTAQKRIDKLEQAGIRCELTGCREGVMRIYY
;
A
#
# COMPACT_ATOMS: atom_id res chain seq x y z
N MET A 1 44.52 -23.38 13.78
CA MET A 1 44.20 -22.51 14.94
C MET A 1 42.74 -22.08 14.82
N ILE A 2 41.87 -22.47 15.76
CA ILE A 2 40.45 -22.14 15.72
C ILE A 2 40.28 -20.72 16.25
N MET A 3 39.78 -19.80 15.42
CA MET A 3 39.45 -18.43 15.86
C MET A 3 38.00 -18.34 16.34
N LYS A 4 37.77 -17.54 17.39
CA LYS A 4 36.46 -17.33 18.01
C LYS A 4 36.23 -15.84 18.26
N THR A 5 35.10 -15.34 17.82
CA THR A 5 34.55 -14.01 18.17
C THR A 5 33.16 -14.17 18.77
N SER A 6 32.44 -13.07 19.02
CA SER A 6 31.09 -13.13 19.60
C SER A 6 30.09 -13.87 18.70
N HIS A 7 30.20 -13.73 17.37
CA HIS A 7 29.25 -14.31 16.42
C HIS A 7 29.83 -15.48 15.59
N PHE A 8 31.14 -15.55 15.42
CA PHE A 8 31.81 -16.61 14.67
C PHE A 8 32.51 -17.60 15.62
N THR A 9 32.00 -18.82 15.67
CA THR A 9 32.57 -19.92 16.46
C THR A 9 33.07 -21.04 15.55
N HIS A 10 34.20 -21.64 15.90
CA HIS A 10 34.76 -22.82 15.19
C HIS A 10 35.10 -22.55 13.72
N ILE A 11 35.75 -21.42 13.42
CA ILE A 11 36.22 -21.11 12.05
C ILE A 11 37.62 -21.69 11.85
N GLY A 12 37.70 -22.74 11.04
CA GLY A 12 38.93 -23.41 10.64
C GLY A 12 39.39 -23.13 9.21
N SER A 13 38.56 -22.50 8.37
CA SER A 13 38.91 -22.14 6.99
C SER A 13 38.14 -20.91 6.46
N LEU A 14 38.59 -20.36 5.32
CA LEU A 14 37.89 -19.28 4.62
C LEU A 14 36.49 -19.71 4.17
N ALA A 15 36.33 -20.95 3.71
CA ALA A 15 35.04 -21.52 3.31
C ALA A 15 34.07 -21.61 4.50
N GLU A 16 34.54 -22.01 5.68
CA GLU A 16 33.72 -22.04 6.90
C GLU A 16 33.32 -20.64 7.36
N LEU A 17 34.21 -19.66 7.24
CA LEU A 17 33.92 -18.26 7.54
C LEU A 17 32.82 -17.70 6.61
N LYS A 18 32.96 -17.89 5.30
CA LYS A 18 31.95 -17.49 4.29
C LYS A 18 30.59 -18.15 4.56
N ARG A 19 30.59 -19.45 4.86
CA ARG A 19 29.36 -20.20 5.19
C ARG A 19 28.68 -19.70 6.48
N ALA A 20 29.45 -19.45 7.53
CA ALA A 20 28.93 -18.90 8.78
C ALA A 20 28.36 -17.49 8.57
N TYR A 21 29.06 -16.66 7.79
CA TYR A 21 28.61 -15.32 7.44
C TYR A 21 27.27 -15.34 6.71
N ARG A 22 27.12 -16.18 5.67
CA ARG A 22 25.85 -16.30 4.94
C ARG A 22 24.67 -16.72 5.83
N ARG A 23 24.87 -17.64 6.77
CA ARG A 23 23.82 -18.03 7.74
C ARG A 23 23.41 -16.87 8.65
N LEU A 24 24.40 -16.16 9.19
CA LEU A 24 24.17 -15.01 10.06
C LEU A 24 23.52 -13.85 9.30
N ALA A 25 23.99 -13.56 8.08
CA ALA A 25 23.41 -12.56 7.20
C ALA A 25 21.96 -12.88 6.84
N LEU A 26 21.62 -14.15 6.61
CA LEU A 26 20.24 -14.57 6.36
C LEU A 26 19.32 -14.37 7.57
N GLN A 27 19.85 -14.58 8.78
CA GLN A 27 19.11 -14.48 10.05
C GLN A 27 18.91 -13.02 10.49
N TYR A 28 19.94 -12.19 10.35
CA TYR A 28 19.97 -10.83 10.87
C TYR A 28 19.88 -9.76 9.78
N HIS A 29 19.51 -10.12 8.56
CA HIS A 29 19.32 -9.15 7.48
C HIS A 29 18.26 -8.09 7.88
N PRO A 30 18.57 -6.78 7.79
CA PRO A 30 17.62 -5.71 8.12
C PRO A 30 16.29 -5.83 7.36
N ASP A 31 16.35 -6.05 6.04
CA ASP A 31 15.15 -6.22 5.19
C ASP A 31 14.29 -7.46 5.52
N ARG A 32 14.78 -8.36 6.38
CA ARG A 32 14.06 -9.55 6.85
C ARG A 32 13.61 -9.43 8.30
N GLY A 33 13.64 -8.21 8.86
CA GLY A 33 13.30 -7.93 10.25
C GLY A 33 14.41 -8.27 11.24
N GLY A 34 15.65 -8.42 10.76
CA GLY A 34 16.84 -8.63 11.59
C GLY A 34 17.34 -7.35 12.23
N ASP A 35 18.04 -7.50 13.35
CA ASP A 35 18.61 -6.37 14.10
C ASP A 35 19.83 -5.77 13.38
N ILE A 36 19.72 -4.48 13.02
CA ILE A 36 20.74 -3.73 12.28
C ILE A 36 22.07 -3.67 13.06
N THR A 37 22.00 -3.50 14.38
CA THR A 37 23.20 -3.34 15.23
C THR A 37 23.98 -4.64 15.32
N ILE A 38 23.28 -5.77 15.41
CA ILE A 38 23.87 -7.11 15.40
C ILE A 38 24.52 -7.38 14.04
N MET A 39 23.84 -7.04 12.94
CA MET A 39 24.37 -7.26 11.59
C MET A 39 25.61 -6.41 11.28
N GLN A 40 25.67 -5.17 11.78
CA GLN A 40 26.87 -4.33 11.70
C GLN A 40 28.06 -4.95 12.44
N GLN A 41 27.83 -5.52 13.63
CA GLN A 41 28.86 -6.24 14.39
C GLN A 41 29.36 -7.48 13.64
N ILE A 42 28.44 -8.25 13.04
CA ILE A 42 28.76 -9.41 12.20
C ILE A 42 29.65 -9.00 11.02
N ASN A 43 29.34 -7.91 10.32
CA ASN A 43 30.16 -7.40 9.21
C ASN A 43 31.57 -7.00 9.67
N LEU A 44 31.68 -6.33 10.82
CA LEU A 44 32.97 -5.93 11.37
C LEU A 44 33.84 -7.13 11.74
N GLU A 45 33.24 -8.13 12.42
CA GLU A 45 33.92 -9.38 12.77
C GLU A 45 34.33 -10.17 11.52
N PHE A 46 33.45 -10.25 10.52
CA PHE A 46 33.74 -10.90 9.25
C PHE A 46 34.94 -10.25 8.55
N GLY A 47 34.97 -8.91 8.46
CA GLY A 47 36.10 -8.20 7.84
C GLY A 47 37.44 -8.50 8.51
N LYS A 48 37.47 -8.53 9.84
CA LYS A 48 38.68 -8.88 10.62
C LYS A 48 39.14 -10.31 10.34
N LEU A 49 38.22 -11.27 10.38
CA LEU A 49 38.54 -12.68 10.13
C LEU A 49 38.92 -12.93 8.67
N TYR A 50 38.24 -12.28 7.72
CA TYR A 50 38.53 -12.39 6.29
C TYR A 50 39.96 -11.93 5.98
N ALA A 51 40.42 -10.83 6.60
CA ALA A 51 41.80 -10.35 6.44
C ALA A 51 42.84 -11.36 6.93
N VAL A 52 42.53 -12.17 7.96
CA VAL A 52 43.44 -13.21 8.47
C VAL A 52 43.47 -14.45 7.57
N TRP A 53 42.34 -14.79 6.94
CA TRP A 53 42.20 -16.02 6.16
C TRP A 53 42.44 -15.83 4.66
N LYS A 54 42.30 -14.62 4.10
CA LYS A 54 42.41 -14.37 2.65
C LYS A 54 43.76 -14.76 2.03
N ASP A 55 44.83 -14.69 2.81
CA ASP A 55 46.21 -14.98 2.36
C ASP A 55 46.68 -16.38 2.78
N ARG A 56 45.84 -17.16 3.49
CA ARG A 56 46.17 -18.51 3.94
C ARG A 56 45.78 -19.51 2.85
N CYS A 57 46.78 -19.98 2.12
CA CYS A 57 46.65 -21.06 1.16
C CYS A 57 46.84 -22.41 1.88
N ASP A 58 45.81 -22.87 2.60
CA ASP A 58 45.78 -24.24 3.11
C ASP A 58 44.93 -25.09 2.16
N VAL A 59 45.56 -26.08 1.52
CA VAL A 59 44.90 -27.01 0.60
C VAL A 59 44.04 -27.95 1.43
N SER A 60 42.74 -27.68 1.53
CA SER A 60 41.78 -28.62 2.09
C SER A 60 41.07 -29.37 0.98
N GLU A 61 41.22 -30.70 0.95
CA GLU A 61 40.55 -31.62 0.02
C GLU A 61 39.02 -31.72 0.19
N THR A 62 38.43 -30.93 1.10
CA THR A 62 36.97 -30.92 1.26
C THR A 62 36.32 -29.87 0.37
N LEU A 63 35.94 -30.29 -0.83
CA LEU A 63 35.07 -29.60 -1.79
C LEU A 63 33.71 -29.26 -1.17
N THR A 64 33.65 -28.28 -0.26
CA THR A 64 32.39 -27.78 0.33
C THR A 64 31.74 -26.70 -0.55
N GLY A 65 32.25 -26.44 -1.75
CA GLY A 65 31.63 -25.62 -2.79
C GLY A 65 31.72 -24.09 -2.59
N TYR A 66 32.05 -23.60 -1.39
CA TYR A 66 32.06 -22.16 -1.07
C TYR A 66 33.43 -21.47 -1.18
N GLU A 67 34.52 -22.22 -1.35
CA GLU A 67 35.88 -21.66 -1.36
C GLU A 67 36.13 -20.75 -2.57
N ASN A 68 35.59 -21.14 -3.73
CA ASN A 68 35.61 -20.39 -4.99
C ASN A 68 34.49 -19.37 -5.14
N ASP A 69 33.62 -19.24 -4.14
CA ASP A 69 32.47 -18.34 -4.20
C ASP A 69 32.95 -16.88 -4.12
N TYR A 70 32.93 -16.21 -5.27
CA TYR A 70 33.38 -14.84 -5.47
C TYR A 70 34.90 -14.64 -5.22
N SER A 71 35.73 -15.38 -5.98
CA SER A 71 37.20 -15.32 -5.92
C SER A 71 37.76 -13.94 -6.25
N GLY A 72 38.68 -13.43 -5.44
CA GLY A 72 39.36 -12.14 -5.67
C GLY A 72 38.67 -10.92 -5.07
N ALA A 73 37.50 -11.09 -4.45
CA ALA A 73 36.79 -9.99 -3.80
C ALA A 73 37.35 -9.64 -2.42
N SER A 74 37.30 -8.35 -2.09
CA SER A 74 37.50 -7.85 -0.74
C SER A 74 36.38 -8.31 0.20
N ALA A 75 36.62 -8.25 1.51
CA ALA A 75 35.59 -8.58 2.50
C ALA A 75 34.33 -7.74 2.30
N ARG A 76 34.49 -6.45 1.98
CA ARG A 76 33.39 -5.52 1.74
C ARG A 76 32.57 -5.91 0.51
N GLU A 77 33.22 -6.17 -0.62
CA GLU A 77 32.54 -6.61 -1.85
C GLU A 77 31.82 -7.95 -1.64
N TYR A 78 32.42 -8.88 -0.89
CA TYR A 78 31.77 -10.14 -0.54
C TYR A 78 30.56 -9.93 0.36
N THR A 79 30.66 -9.09 1.41
CA THR A 79 29.51 -8.77 2.25
C THR A 79 28.40 -8.11 1.45
N GLU A 80 28.73 -7.16 0.58
CA GLU A 80 27.76 -6.47 -0.27
C GLU A 80 27.09 -7.41 -1.26
N PHE A 81 27.83 -8.34 -1.86
CA PHE A 81 27.28 -9.40 -2.70
C PHE A 81 26.27 -10.26 -1.94
N VAL A 82 26.64 -10.76 -0.76
CA VAL A 82 25.77 -11.61 0.08
C VAL A 82 24.53 -10.83 0.56
N TYR A 83 24.68 -9.56 0.91
CA TYR A 83 23.55 -8.67 1.20
C TYR A 83 22.64 -8.56 -0.02
N ASN A 84 23.18 -8.26 -1.20
CA ASN A 84 22.39 -8.12 -2.43
C ASN A 84 21.68 -9.41 -2.88
N GLU A 85 22.24 -10.57 -2.52
CA GLU A 85 21.66 -11.88 -2.74
C GLU A 85 20.52 -12.19 -1.77
N TYR A 86 20.66 -11.78 -0.50
CA TYR A 86 19.66 -11.99 0.55
C TYR A 86 18.71 -10.81 0.78
N ARG A 87 18.91 -9.70 0.05
CA ARG A 87 17.94 -8.61 -0.07
C ARG A 87 16.58 -9.21 -0.35
N TRP A 88 15.56 -8.60 0.24
CA TRP A 88 14.19 -8.93 -0.12
C TRP A 88 13.89 -8.32 -1.50
N ARG A 89 14.44 -8.94 -2.55
CA ARG A 89 13.88 -8.83 -3.90
C ARG A 89 12.48 -9.38 -3.76
N GLY A 90 11.46 -8.52 -3.96
CA GLY A 90 10.07 -8.96 -3.96
C GLY A 90 10.00 -10.32 -4.64
N ARG A 91 9.65 -11.37 -3.87
CA ARG A 91 9.79 -12.77 -4.31
C ARG A 91 9.14 -13.03 -5.67
N ASN A 92 8.16 -12.22 -6.04
CA ASN A 92 7.42 -12.27 -7.29
C ASN A 92 7.78 -11.13 -8.28
N TYR A 93 8.69 -10.23 -7.90
CA TYR A 93 9.20 -9.16 -8.72
C TYR A 93 10.23 -9.67 -9.75
N LYS A 94 9.92 -9.45 -11.02
CA LYS A 94 10.68 -9.84 -12.21
C LYS A 94 10.93 -8.62 -13.13
N GLY A 95 10.87 -7.41 -12.58
CA GLY A 95 10.97 -6.16 -13.35
C GLY A 95 9.62 -5.58 -13.81
N GLN A 96 8.50 -6.01 -13.23
CA GLN A 96 7.18 -5.51 -13.61
C GLN A 96 7.00 -4.03 -13.23
N ARG A 97 6.31 -3.27 -14.07
CA ARG A 97 5.99 -1.87 -13.76
C ARG A 97 4.86 -1.79 -12.72
N VAL A 98 4.79 -0.70 -11.97
CA VAL A 98 3.72 -0.43 -10.97
C VAL A 98 2.29 -0.68 -11.50
N PRO A 99 1.92 -0.32 -12.76
CA PRO A 99 0.61 -0.67 -13.32
C PRO A 99 0.36 -2.17 -13.44
N GLU A 100 1.36 -2.94 -13.87
CA GLU A 100 1.28 -4.39 -14.02
C GLU A 100 1.12 -5.05 -12.65
N ILE A 101 1.85 -4.57 -11.65
CA ILE A 101 1.73 -5.03 -10.26
C ILE A 101 0.32 -4.75 -9.72
N ALA A 102 -0.23 -3.56 -9.98
CA ALA A 102 -1.60 -3.23 -9.56
C ALA A 102 -2.65 -4.14 -10.21
N ASP A 103 -2.43 -4.60 -11.45
CA ASP A 103 -3.31 -5.56 -12.13
C ASP A 103 -3.16 -6.98 -11.55
N LEU A 104 -1.94 -7.42 -11.25
CA LEU A 104 -1.69 -8.68 -10.55
C LEU A 104 -2.40 -8.72 -9.19
N ILE A 105 -2.30 -7.63 -8.42
CA ILE A 105 -3.00 -7.47 -7.14
C ILE A 105 -4.52 -7.55 -7.35
N ARG A 106 -5.07 -6.88 -8.36
CA ARG A 106 -6.52 -6.95 -8.64
C ARG A 106 -6.99 -8.37 -8.98
N THR A 107 -6.21 -9.12 -9.75
CA THR A 107 -6.52 -10.51 -10.12
C THR A 107 -6.50 -11.39 -8.88
N TRP A 108 -5.42 -11.35 -8.11
CA TRP A 108 -5.27 -12.13 -6.89
C TRP A 108 -6.36 -11.83 -5.85
N LEU A 109 -6.73 -10.56 -5.66
CA LEU A 109 -7.82 -10.18 -4.75
C LEU A 109 -9.17 -10.77 -5.18
N LYS A 110 -9.46 -10.84 -6.48
CA LYS A 110 -10.70 -11.42 -7.01
C LYS A 110 -10.74 -12.93 -6.83
N GLU A 111 -9.60 -13.61 -6.97
CA GLU A 111 -9.49 -15.05 -6.80
C GLU A 111 -9.55 -15.45 -5.32
N THR A 112 -8.82 -14.73 -4.46
CA THR A 112 -8.73 -15.01 -3.03
C THR A 112 -10.01 -14.60 -2.28
N TYR A 113 -10.60 -13.47 -2.67
CA TYR A 113 -11.76 -12.89 -2.00
C TYR A 113 -12.86 -12.50 -3.00
N PRO A 114 -13.47 -13.48 -3.72
CA PRO A 114 -14.43 -13.21 -4.79
C PRO A 114 -15.69 -12.49 -4.32
N ARG A 115 -16.02 -12.61 -3.02
CA ARG A 115 -17.18 -11.97 -2.39
C ARG A 115 -16.88 -10.58 -1.84
N TYR A 116 -15.62 -10.17 -1.78
CA TYR A 116 -15.24 -8.88 -1.21
C TYR A 116 -15.03 -7.86 -2.33
N ARG A 117 -15.21 -6.58 -2.01
CA ARG A 117 -15.04 -5.49 -2.97
C ARG A 117 -13.87 -4.64 -2.53
N PHE A 118 -12.86 -4.58 -3.38
CA PHE A 118 -11.69 -3.73 -3.16
C PHE A 118 -11.67 -2.53 -4.12
N SER A 119 -11.00 -1.47 -3.70
CA SER A 119 -10.58 -0.35 -4.53
C SER A 119 -9.06 -0.37 -4.62
N VAL A 120 -8.51 -0.81 -5.75
CA VAL A 120 -7.07 -0.74 -6.04
C VAL A 120 -6.82 0.41 -6.99
N THR A 121 -6.14 1.44 -6.51
CA THR A 121 -5.84 2.67 -7.27
C THR A 121 -4.37 2.98 -7.24
N ARG A 122 -3.84 3.50 -8.35
CA ARG A 122 -2.51 4.10 -8.37
C ARG A 122 -2.62 5.56 -8.02
N ASP A 123 -1.66 6.06 -7.26
CA ASP A 123 -1.54 7.47 -6.93
C ASP A 123 -0.12 7.95 -7.24
N GLY A 124 -0.04 9.08 -7.94
CA GLY A 124 1.23 9.63 -8.43
C GLY A 124 2.08 8.63 -9.25
N TYR A 125 3.39 8.77 -9.12
CA TYR A 125 4.39 8.03 -9.90
C TYR A 125 4.77 6.67 -9.30
N GLY A 126 4.42 6.40 -8.04
CA GLY A 126 4.92 5.21 -7.34
C GLY A 126 4.12 4.79 -6.12
N SER A 127 2.81 5.04 -6.04
CA SER A 127 2.00 4.56 -4.92
C SER A 127 0.86 3.65 -5.37
N ILE A 128 0.66 2.54 -4.67
CA ILE A 128 -0.49 1.64 -4.81
C ILE A 128 -1.34 1.76 -3.55
N ARG A 129 -2.59 2.17 -3.73
CA ARG A 129 -3.58 2.32 -2.66
C ARG A 129 -4.62 1.20 -2.76
N ILE A 130 -4.73 0.38 -1.73
CA ILE A 130 -5.68 -0.75 -1.65
C ILE A 130 -6.65 -0.50 -0.51
N PHE A 131 -7.94 -0.41 -0.84
CA PHE A 131 -8.99 -0.16 0.12
C PHE A 131 -10.04 -1.26 0.10
N LEU A 132 -10.31 -1.89 1.26
CA LEU A 132 -11.44 -2.81 1.43
C LEU A 132 -12.74 -1.99 1.52
N MET A 133 -13.67 -2.19 0.59
CA MET A 133 -14.90 -1.38 0.50
C MET A 133 -16.14 -2.12 1.01
N SER A 134 -16.16 -3.44 0.90
CA SER A 134 -17.22 -4.28 1.48
C SER A 134 -16.78 -5.73 1.61
N ALA A 135 -17.16 -6.38 2.70
CA ALA A 135 -17.02 -7.81 2.95
C ALA A 135 -18.15 -8.31 3.87
N ASP A 136 -18.12 -9.59 4.22
CA ASP A 136 -19.13 -10.29 5.02
C ASP A 136 -18.90 -10.21 6.54
N PHE A 137 -18.00 -9.34 6.99
CA PHE A 137 -17.66 -9.18 8.41
C PHE A 137 -17.56 -7.70 8.81
N GLU A 138 -17.69 -7.46 10.12
CA GLU A 138 -17.43 -6.16 10.76
C GLU A 138 -15.92 -5.96 10.92
N PRO A 139 -15.32 -4.95 10.28
CA PRO A 139 -13.87 -4.77 10.30
C PRO A 139 -13.37 -4.03 11.54
N PHE A 140 -14.25 -3.33 12.24
CA PHE A 140 -13.90 -2.49 13.38
C PHE A 140 -14.46 -3.04 14.69
N ALA A 141 -13.73 -2.81 15.78
CA ALA A 141 -14.22 -3.13 17.12
C ALA A 141 -15.51 -2.34 17.41
N LYS A 142 -16.49 -2.96 18.08
CA LYS A 142 -17.84 -2.39 18.26
C LYS A 142 -17.85 -1.06 19.02
N ASP A 143 -16.92 -0.90 19.94
CA ASP A 143 -16.69 0.27 20.77
C ASP A 143 -16.01 1.44 20.03
N SER A 144 -15.36 1.17 18.89
CA SER A 144 -14.67 2.22 18.12
C SER A 144 -15.62 3.24 17.50
N GLY A 145 -16.84 2.83 17.13
CA GLY A 145 -17.82 3.69 16.46
C GLY A 145 -17.40 4.22 15.09
N ILE A 146 -16.32 3.69 14.49
CA ILE A 146 -15.79 4.20 13.23
C ILE A 146 -16.35 3.48 12.00
N ILE A 147 -16.42 4.18 10.86
CA ILE A 147 -16.95 3.63 9.59
C ILE A 147 -15.95 3.59 8.42
N TYR A 148 -14.76 4.16 8.63
CA TYR A 148 -13.60 3.97 7.76
C TYR A 148 -12.28 4.17 8.55
N HIS A 149 -11.19 3.58 8.07
CA HIS A 149 -9.87 3.70 8.68
C HIS A 149 -8.75 3.51 7.65
N ASP A 150 -7.77 4.40 7.63
CA ASP A 150 -6.49 4.15 6.97
C ASP A 150 -5.63 3.23 7.85
N VAL A 151 -5.18 2.10 7.30
CA VAL A 151 -4.47 1.06 8.05
C VAL A 151 -2.97 1.24 7.85
N ASN A 152 -2.22 1.33 8.96
CA ASN A 152 -0.78 1.40 8.92
C ASN A 152 -0.19 0.03 8.60
N GLN A 153 0.44 -0.10 7.44
CA GLN A 153 1.02 -1.36 6.95
C GLN A 153 2.11 -1.97 7.85
N TYR A 154 2.72 -1.18 8.74
CA TYR A 154 3.77 -1.64 9.67
C TYR A 154 3.21 -2.12 11.01
N HIS A 155 1.98 -1.75 11.34
CA HIS A 155 1.38 -1.96 12.66
C HIS A 155 -0.04 -2.52 12.53
N ILE A 156 -0.26 -3.41 11.56
CA ILE A 156 -1.57 -4.04 11.34
C ILE A 156 -1.96 -4.87 12.56
N ASP A 157 -1.04 -5.69 13.08
CA ASP A 157 -1.33 -6.64 14.17
C ASP A 157 -1.62 -5.97 15.51
N SER A 158 -1.04 -4.78 15.75
CA SER A 158 -1.25 -3.99 16.97
C SER A 158 -2.35 -2.95 16.85
N ASP A 159 -3.04 -2.87 15.71
CA ASP A 159 -4.16 -1.94 15.51
C ASP A 159 -5.38 -2.42 16.31
N SER A 160 -5.60 -1.78 17.46
CA SER A 160 -6.70 -2.08 18.38
C SER A 160 -8.08 -1.75 17.83
N VAL A 161 -8.14 -0.95 16.75
CA VAL A 161 -9.40 -0.56 16.11
C VAL A 161 -9.93 -1.68 15.22
N LEU A 162 -9.04 -2.53 14.70
CA LEU A 162 -9.37 -3.62 13.79
C LEU A 162 -9.79 -4.89 14.54
N THR A 163 -10.76 -5.60 13.99
CA THR A 163 -11.08 -6.97 14.41
C THR A 163 -9.99 -7.94 13.94
N ASP A 164 -9.88 -9.10 14.58
CA ASP A 164 -8.90 -10.13 14.20
C ASP A 164 -9.03 -10.51 12.72
N ARG A 165 -10.27 -10.61 12.23
CA ARG A 165 -10.54 -10.89 10.81
C ARG A 165 -10.08 -9.77 9.88
N ALA A 166 -10.23 -8.51 10.28
CA ALA A 166 -9.71 -7.38 9.51
C ALA A 166 -8.18 -7.41 9.46
N ARG A 167 -7.51 -7.67 10.60
CA ARG A 167 -6.05 -7.78 10.65
C ARG A 167 -5.55 -8.90 9.74
N GLU A 168 -6.15 -10.09 9.82
CA GLU A 168 -5.81 -11.23 8.96
C GLU A 168 -5.90 -10.88 7.46
N VAL A 169 -7.03 -10.30 7.03
CA VAL A 169 -7.25 -9.94 5.62
C VAL A 169 -6.24 -8.86 5.19
N MET A 170 -6.04 -7.82 6.00
CA MET A 170 -5.15 -6.72 5.67
C MET A 170 -3.67 -7.14 5.67
N SER A 171 -3.24 -8.00 6.59
CA SER A 171 -1.89 -8.58 6.63
C SER A 171 -1.64 -9.46 5.41
N ASN A 172 -2.59 -10.32 5.02
CA ASN A 172 -2.45 -11.13 3.81
C ASN A 172 -2.34 -10.28 2.53
N ILE A 173 -3.15 -9.21 2.43
CA ILE A 173 -3.06 -8.26 1.31
C ILE A 173 -1.72 -7.53 1.31
N ARG A 174 -1.27 -7.07 2.48
CA ARG A 174 0.04 -6.44 2.67
C ARG A 174 1.13 -7.37 2.15
N ASP A 175 1.19 -8.60 2.64
CA ASP A 175 2.25 -9.55 2.30
C ASP A 175 2.26 -9.90 0.81
N PHE A 176 1.09 -10.10 0.22
CA PHE A 176 0.99 -10.37 -1.22
C PHE A 176 1.46 -9.17 -2.04
N ALA A 177 0.98 -7.96 -1.76
CA ALA A 177 1.40 -6.75 -2.48
C ALA A 177 2.90 -6.52 -2.32
N MET A 178 3.37 -6.56 -1.08
CA MET A 178 4.77 -6.40 -0.70
C MET A 178 5.67 -7.44 -1.38
N SER A 179 5.19 -8.65 -1.70
CA SER A 179 5.95 -9.63 -2.48
C SER A 179 6.39 -9.17 -3.89
N TYR A 180 5.86 -8.07 -4.42
CA TYR A 180 6.30 -7.43 -5.67
C TYR A 180 7.11 -6.14 -5.45
N ASN A 181 7.27 -5.70 -4.21
CA ASN A 181 8.07 -4.54 -3.87
C ASN A 181 9.54 -4.96 -3.74
N TYR A 182 10.44 -4.18 -4.30
CA TYR A 182 11.85 -4.25 -3.92
C TYR A 182 12.14 -3.05 -3.02
N ASP A 183 13.08 -3.24 -2.10
CA ASP A 183 13.60 -2.17 -1.26
C ASP A 183 15.12 -2.09 -1.47
N ASN A 184 15.56 -1.01 -2.11
CA ASN A 184 16.97 -0.65 -2.30
C ASN A 184 17.34 0.55 -1.43
N SER A 185 16.55 0.86 -0.40
CA SER A 185 16.87 1.96 0.49
C SER A 185 18.21 1.75 1.19
N ASP A 186 18.97 2.84 1.32
CA ASP A 186 20.19 2.91 2.09
C ASP A 186 19.98 3.88 3.24
N ALA A 187 19.68 3.30 4.41
CA ALA A 187 19.45 4.05 5.63
C ALA A 187 20.69 4.84 6.11
N MET A 188 21.90 4.51 5.62
CA MET A 188 23.12 5.25 5.96
C MET A 188 23.30 6.52 5.13
N THR A 189 22.64 6.62 3.98
CA THR A 189 22.77 7.77 3.05
C THR A 189 21.47 8.56 2.86
N ASP A 190 20.43 8.26 3.63
CA ASP A 190 19.09 8.87 3.51
C ASP A 190 18.50 8.72 2.08
N TYR A 191 18.81 7.60 1.42
CA TYR A 191 18.37 7.30 0.07
C TYR A 191 17.27 6.23 0.11
N PHE A 192 16.06 6.56 -0.35
CA PHE A 192 14.91 5.64 -0.37
C PHE A 192 14.54 5.28 -1.82
N ASP A 193 14.80 4.03 -2.22
CA ASP A 193 14.40 3.49 -3.53
C ASP A 193 13.56 2.23 -3.32
N THR A 194 12.23 2.40 -3.35
CA THR A 194 11.26 1.30 -3.38
C THR A 194 10.47 1.31 -4.67
N ASN A 195 10.11 0.14 -5.19
CA ASN A 195 9.32 0.05 -6.43
C ASN A 195 7.99 0.81 -6.33
N PHE A 196 7.31 0.69 -5.18
CA PHE A 196 6.12 1.47 -4.87
C PHE A 196 5.88 1.59 -3.36
N TYR A 197 5.23 2.68 -2.98
CA TYR A 197 4.64 2.89 -1.67
C TYR A 197 3.27 2.21 -1.61
N LEU A 198 3.02 1.43 -0.57
CA LEU A 198 1.74 0.78 -0.35
C LEU A 198 0.94 1.57 0.70
N SER A 199 -0.32 1.86 0.40
CA SER A 199 -1.28 2.40 1.38
C SER A 199 -2.48 1.48 1.48
N LEU A 200 -2.84 1.11 2.70
CA LEU A 200 -3.95 0.23 3.00
C LEU A 200 -5.05 0.99 3.74
N GLY A 201 -6.29 0.57 3.55
CA GLY A 201 -7.41 1.13 4.32
C GLY A 201 -8.69 0.32 4.19
N ILE A 202 -9.65 0.62 5.06
CA ILE A 202 -10.98 0.04 5.09
C ILE A 202 -11.99 1.17 4.98
N GLY A 203 -12.75 1.20 3.89
CA GLY A 203 -13.61 2.34 3.54
C GLY A 203 -12.81 3.60 3.21
N LYS A 204 -13.50 4.64 2.73
CA LYS A 204 -12.91 5.96 2.46
C LYS A 204 -13.78 7.03 3.09
N TYR A 205 -13.21 8.20 3.37
CA TYR A 205 -13.94 9.36 3.90
C TYR A 205 -15.16 9.76 3.05
N ASN A 206 -15.13 9.54 1.73
CA ASN A 206 -16.25 9.83 0.82
C ASN A 206 -17.05 8.58 0.42
N LYS A 207 -16.64 7.40 0.87
CA LYS A 207 -17.29 6.13 0.59
C LYS A 207 -16.96 5.14 1.71
N PRO A 208 -17.69 5.19 2.83
CA PRO A 208 -17.39 4.34 3.98
C PRO A 208 -17.57 2.86 3.65
N TYR A 209 -16.99 2.01 4.49
CA TYR A 209 -17.09 0.57 4.37
C TYR A 209 -18.55 0.10 4.54
N LYS A 210 -18.90 -1.01 3.90
CA LYS A 210 -20.24 -1.61 4.03
C LYS A 210 -20.14 -3.11 4.27
N VAL A 211 -20.78 -3.59 5.34
CA VAL A 211 -21.00 -5.02 5.55
C VAL A 211 -22.01 -5.52 4.53
N VAL A 212 -21.67 -6.57 3.80
CA VAL A 212 -22.55 -7.25 2.85
C VAL A 212 -22.59 -8.71 3.25
N LEU A 213 -23.63 -9.08 3.99
CA LEU A 213 -23.85 -10.47 4.37
C LEU A 213 -24.16 -11.31 3.11
N PRO A 214 -23.67 -12.56 3.05
CA PRO A 214 -24.07 -13.48 2.00
C PRO A 214 -25.59 -13.57 1.99
N ARG A 215 -26.20 -13.39 0.81
CA ARG A 215 -27.61 -13.74 0.67
C ARG A 215 -27.70 -15.24 0.96
N LEU A 216 -28.43 -15.62 2.00
CA LEU A 216 -28.94 -16.98 2.10
C LEU A 216 -29.67 -17.24 0.78
N ASP A 217 -29.16 -18.17 -0.02
CA ASP A 217 -29.81 -18.57 -1.27
C ASP A 217 -31.10 -19.35 -0.93
N CYS A 218 -32.10 -18.64 -0.41
CA CYS A 218 -33.46 -19.13 -0.46
C CYS A 218 -33.82 -19.16 -1.96
N LYS A 219 -34.02 -20.36 -2.52
CA LYS A 219 -34.48 -20.60 -3.90
C LYS A 219 -35.91 -20.07 -4.11
N GLY A 220 -36.13 -18.77 -3.88
CA GLY A 220 -37.39 -18.07 -4.09
C GLY A 220 -37.23 -17.02 -5.19
N LYS A 221 -38.32 -16.72 -5.92
CA LYS A 221 -38.37 -15.61 -6.87
C LYS A 221 -37.89 -14.34 -6.15
N LYS A 222 -36.80 -13.74 -6.65
CA LYS A 222 -36.39 -12.39 -6.23
C LYS A 222 -37.60 -11.48 -6.41
N ALA A 223 -38.00 -10.78 -5.35
CA ALA A 223 -39.10 -9.82 -5.42
C ALA A 223 -38.87 -8.89 -6.63
N GLU A 224 -39.89 -8.73 -7.47
CA GLU A 224 -39.85 -7.75 -8.55
C GLU A 224 -39.70 -6.37 -7.91
N VAL A 225 -38.47 -5.87 -7.89
CA VAL A 225 -38.20 -4.50 -7.50
C VAL A 225 -38.80 -3.64 -8.60
N PHE A 226 -39.92 -2.98 -8.32
CA PHE A 226 -40.50 -1.99 -9.23
C PHE A 226 -39.45 -0.89 -9.46
N ARG A 227 -38.81 -0.92 -10.63
CA ARG A 227 -37.88 0.11 -11.08
C ARG A 227 -38.56 0.89 -12.18
N HIS A 228 -39.03 2.09 -11.87
CA HIS A 228 -39.45 3.02 -12.92
C HIS A 228 -38.21 3.35 -13.79
N PRO A 229 -38.29 3.21 -15.12
CA PRO A 229 -37.16 3.54 -15.99
C PRO A 229 -36.82 5.02 -15.83
N GLU A 230 -35.55 5.32 -15.54
CA GLU A 230 -35.08 6.69 -15.38
C GLU A 230 -35.30 7.47 -16.69
N GLY A 231 -36.05 8.58 -16.63
CA GLY A 231 -36.28 9.45 -17.78
C GLY A 231 -34.98 10.08 -18.31
N LYS A 232 -34.97 10.47 -19.61
CA LYS A 232 -33.79 11.05 -20.27
C LYS A 232 -33.20 12.24 -19.50
N ALA A 233 -34.05 13.13 -18.98
CA ALA A 233 -33.62 14.29 -18.20
C ALA A 233 -32.95 13.91 -16.86
N HIS A 234 -33.57 13.01 -16.08
CA HIS A 234 -32.99 12.52 -14.82
C HIS A 234 -31.63 11.85 -15.06
N LYS A 235 -31.52 11.05 -16.13
CA LYS A 235 -30.26 10.42 -16.52
C LYS A 235 -29.18 11.46 -16.87
N ALA A 236 -29.54 12.51 -17.62
CA ALA A 236 -28.61 13.59 -17.98
C ALA A 236 -28.12 14.35 -16.73
N VAL A 237 -29.04 14.74 -15.85
CA VAL A 237 -28.71 15.41 -14.58
C VAL A 237 -27.83 14.53 -13.69
N ARG A 238 -28.16 13.24 -13.53
CA ARG A 238 -27.36 12.30 -12.75
C ARG A 238 -25.95 12.09 -13.34
N GLN A 239 -25.83 12.03 -14.66
CA GLN A 239 -24.53 11.91 -15.33
C GLN A 239 -23.69 13.20 -15.18
N ALA A 240 -24.33 14.36 -15.28
CA ALA A 240 -23.68 15.66 -15.10
C ALA A 240 -23.21 15.86 -13.66
N LEU A 241 -24.05 15.55 -12.67
CA LEU A 241 -23.73 15.66 -11.24
C LEU A 241 -22.77 14.57 -10.75
N GLY A 242 -22.87 13.34 -11.25
CA GLY A 242 -22.04 12.22 -10.78
C GLY A 242 -22.28 11.92 -9.30
N LYS A 243 -21.27 12.16 -8.45
CA LYS A 243 -21.40 12.06 -6.97
C LYS A 243 -21.66 13.40 -6.29
N ALA A 244 -21.56 14.49 -7.03
CA ALA A 244 -21.76 15.82 -6.48
C ALA A 244 -23.25 16.14 -6.34
N ARG A 245 -23.56 17.05 -5.44
CA ARG A 245 -24.88 17.65 -5.29
C ARG A 245 -24.75 19.13 -5.01
N PHE A 246 -25.82 19.86 -5.28
CA PHE A 246 -25.94 21.24 -4.83
C PHE A 246 -26.42 21.28 -3.38
N GLY A 247 -25.84 22.17 -2.60
CA GLY A 247 -26.15 22.30 -1.18
C GLY A 247 -25.71 23.65 -0.63
N PHE A 248 -26.30 24.02 0.49
CA PHE A 248 -25.86 25.18 1.28
C PHE A 248 -24.70 24.76 2.17
N LEU A 249 -23.74 25.67 2.34
CA LEU A 249 -22.71 25.55 3.35
C LEU A 249 -22.85 26.72 4.32
N ASP A 250 -22.90 26.41 5.61
CA ASP A 250 -22.92 27.41 6.68
C ASP A 250 -21.52 28.01 6.86
N SER A 251 -21.15 28.87 5.93
CA SER A 251 -19.87 29.56 5.87
C SER A 251 -20.11 31.03 5.55
N HIS A 252 -19.41 31.92 6.26
CA HIS A 252 -19.47 33.36 6.02
C HIS A 252 -19.14 33.76 4.57
N LYS A 253 -18.41 32.92 3.83
CA LYS A 253 -18.01 33.16 2.44
C LYS A 253 -19.08 32.78 1.40
N TYR A 254 -19.95 31.82 1.72
CA TYR A 254 -20.93 31.23 0.77
C TYR A 254 -22.36 31.25 1.32
N HIS A 255 -22.62 32.14 2.29
CA HIS A 255 -23.89 32.19 3.00
C HIS A 255 -25.05 32.47 2.05
N GLY A 256 -26.05 31.58 2.02
CA GLY A 256 -27.21 31.69 1.14
C GLY A 256 -26.96 31.26 -0.31
N GLU A 257 -25.74 30.85 -0.68
CA GLU A 257 -25.43 30.35 -2.02
C GLU A 257 -25.61 28.84 -2.10
N LEU A 258 -26.24 28.39 -3.20
CA LEU A 258 -26.37 26.97 -3.50
C LEU A 258 -25.16 26.52 -4.33
N ILE A 259 -24.19 25.90 -3.66
CA ILE A 259 -22.90 25.55 -4.24
C ILE A 259 -22.79 24.05 -4.57
N LEU A 260 -21.93 23.69 -5.52
CA LEU A 260 -21.65 22.31 -5.89
C LEU A 260 -20.61 21.69 -4.94
N GLY A 261 -20.93 20.54 -4.36
CA GLY A 261 -20.06 19.82 -3.43
C GLY A 261 -20.33 18.32 -3.41
N GLU A 262 -19.62 17.60 -2.56
CA GLU A 262 -19.81 16.17 -2.33
C GLU A 262 -20.04 15.89 -0.84
N ASP A 263 -20.80 14.83 -0.55
CA ASP A 263 -20.95 14.36 0.82
C ASP A 263 -19.67 13.64 1.26
N THR A 264 -19.19 14.04 2.42
CA THR A 264 -18.06 13.44 3.15
C THR A 264 -18.56 12.97 4.50
N TYR A 265 -17.83 12.02 5.08
CA TYR A 265 -18.18 11.45 6.37
C TYR A 265 -17.01 11.65 7.33
N SER A 266 -17.30 12.05 8.57
CA SER A 266 -16.31 11.92 9.63
C SER A 266 -16.03 10.45 9.90
N ARG A 267 -14.97 10.20 10.67
CA ARG A 267 -14.59 8.84 11.05
C ARG A 267 -15.70 8.10 11.80
N THR A 268 -16.53 8.82 12.57
CA THR A 268 -17.69 8.31 13.32
C THR A 268 -18.99 8.25 12.50
N GLY A 269 -18.96 8.73 11.25
CA GLY A 269 -20.07 8.60 10.30
C GLY A 269 -21.04 9.77 10.23
N GLU A 270 -20.76 10.88 10.92
CA GLU A 270 -21.49 12.12 10.69
C GLU A 270 -21.25 12.60 9.25
N ARG A 271 -22.33 13.02 8.59
CA ARG A 271 -22.32 13.40 7.18
C ARG A 271 -22.19 14.90 7.03
N PHE A 272 -21.15 15.35 6.31
CA PHE A 272 -20.87 16.76 6.04
C PHE A 272 -20.88 17.02 4.53
N PHE A 273 -21.35 18.20 4.16
CA PHE A 273 -21.29 18.69 2.79
C PHE A 273 -19.99 19.48 2.59
N TRP A 274 -19.16 19.06 1.63
CA TRP A 274 -17.90 19.75 1.34
C TRP A 274 -17.91 20.38 -0.06
N PRO A 275 -17.60 21.68 -0.20
CA PRO A 275 -17.52 22.35 -1.49
C PRO A 275 -16.50 21.70 -2.42
N LYS A 276 -16.84 21.62 -3.71
CA LYS A 276 -15.89 21.17 -4.72
C LYS A 276 -15.11 22.36 -5.25
N THR A 277 -13.83 22.41 -4.92
CA THR A 277 -12.92 23.45 -5.39
C THR A 277 -12.26 23.04 -6.70
N TYR A 278 -11.99 24.03 -7.55
CA TYR A 278 -11.34 23.83 -8.84
C TYR A 278 -10.06 24.66 -8.90
N SER A 279 -8.92 23.97 -9.02
CA SER A 279 -7.60 24.60 -9.19
C SER A 279 -7.35 25.16 -10.58
N SER A 280 -8.26 24.91 -11.54
CA SER A 280 -8.15 25.39 -12.92
C SER A 280 -9.51 25.79 -13.48
N ALA A 281 -9.60 27.00 -14.03
CA ALA A 281 -10.78 27.50 -14.73
C ALA A 281 -11.20 26.59 -15.89
N LYS A 282 -10.25 25.96 -16.58
CA LYS A 282 -10.54 25.01 -17.67
C LYS A 282 -11.28 23.76 -17.19
N THR A 283 -10.91 23.24 -16.03
CA THR A 283 -11.58 22.07 -15.43
C THR A 283 -12.95 22.43 -14.90
N ALA A 284 -13.10 23.65 -14.35
CA ALA A 284 -14.39 24.18 -13.97
C ALA A 284 -15.31 24.35 -15.20
N GLN A 285 -14.85 25.01 -16.27
CA GLN A 285 -15.67 25.25 -17.45
C GLN A 285 -16.21 23.96 -18.06
N LYS A 286 -15.35 22.94 -18.24
CA LYS A 286 -15.78 21.60 -18.73
C LYS A 286 -16.91 20.97 -17.91
N ARG A 287 -16.98 21.32 -16.62
CA ARG A 287 -17.99 20.81 -15.70
C ARG A 287 -19.25 21.68 -15.72
N ILE A 288 -19.13 22.99 -15.92
CA ILE A 288 -20.26 23.90 -16.22
C ILE A 288 -20.94 23.47 -17.51
N ASP A 289 -20.20 23.28 -18.61
CA ASP A 289 -20.76 22.88 -19.91
C ASP A 289 -21.60 21.59 -19.82
N LYS A 290 -21.15 20.63 -19.00
CA LYS A 290 -21.89 19.37 -18.75
C LYS A 290 -23.18 19.59 -17.95
N LEU A 291 -23.17 20.54 -17.02
CA LEU A 291 -24.35 20.89 -16.22
C LEU A 291 -25.34 21.68 -17.07
N GLU A 292 -24.88 22.58 -17.93
CA GLU A 292 -25.71 23.33 -18.88
C GLU A 292 -26.38 22.41 -19.91
N GLN A 293 -25.65 21.41 -20.43
CA GLN A 293 -26.24 20.36 -21.28
C GLN A 293 -27.34 19.56 -20.57
N ALA A 294 -27.29 19.49 -19.23
CA ALA A 294 -28.33 18.88 -18.41
C ALA A 294 -29.41 19.89 -17.95
N GLY A 295 -29.37 21.14 -18.41
CA GLY A 295 -30.33 22.20 -18.10
C GLY A 295 -30.05 22.97 -16.81
N ILE A 296 -28.84 22.86 -16.24
CA ILE A 296 -28.46 23.50 -14.97
C ILE A 296 -27.45 24.62 -15.25
N ARG A 297 -27.84 25.86 -14.97
CA ARG A 297 -26.98 27.05 -15.14
C ARG A 297 -26.15 27.30 -13.89
N CYS A 298 -24.82 27.36 -14.06
CA CYS A 298 -23.87 27.51 -12.96
C CYS A 298 -22.73 28.45 -13.34
N GLU A 299 -22.18 29.16 -12.36
CA GLU A 299 -21.00 30.01 -12.54
C GLU A 299 -19.94 29.74 -11.47
N LEU A 300 -18.70 30.16 -11.74
CA LEU A 300 -17.55 29.94 -10.86
C LEU A 300 -17.28 31.17 -9.97
N THR A 301 -17.21 30.98 -8.65
CA THR A 301 -16.96 32.06 -7.69
C THR A 301 -15.46 32.35 -7.50
N GLY A 302 -14.88 33.29 -8.27
CA GLY A 302 -13.53 33.84 -8.03
C GLY A 302 -12.34 33.07 -8.64
N CYS A 303 -11.19 33.76 -8.81
CA CYS A 303 -10.15 33.41 -9.78
C CYS A 303 -9.01 32.48 -9.34
N ARG A 304 -8.97 31.92 -8.12
CA ARG A 304 -7.84 31.04 -7.70
C ARG A 304 -8.22 29.72 -7.02
N GLU A 305 -9.42 29.59 -6.46
CA GLU A 305 -9.99 28.33 -5.94
C GLU A 305 -11.53 28.40 -5.98
N GLY A 306 -12.08 28.58 -7.19
CA GLY A 306 -13.50 28.84 -7.35
C GLY A 306 -14.37 27.63 -7.02
N VAL A 307 -15.53 27.88 -6.42
CA VAL A 307 -16.61 26.91 -6.22
C VAL A 307 -17.70 27.22 -7.26
N MET A 308 -18.45 26.22 -7.69
CA MET A 308 -19.58 26.46 -8.60
C MET A 308 -20.84 26.78 -7.80
N ARG A 309 -21.54 27.85 -8.15
CA ARG A 309 -22.88 28.16 -7.61
C ARG A 309 -23.93 28.15 -8.72
N ILE A 310 -25.17 27.79 -8.36
CA ILE A 310 -26.31 27.98 -9.26
C ILE A 310 -26.63 29.47 -9.33
N TYR A 311 -26.96 29.95 -10.52
CA TYR A 311 -27.60 31.25 -10.73
C TYR A 311 -28.93 31.04 -11.47
N TYR A 312 -29.90 31.90 -11.16
CA TYR A 312 -31.21 31.93 -11.78
C TYR A 312 -31.28 33.11 -12.76
#